data_AF-A0A3M1FG48-F1
#
_entry.id   AF-A0A3M1FG48-F1
#
_cell.length_a   1.000
_cell.length_b   1.000
_cell.length_c   1.000
_cell.angle_alpha   90.00
_cell.angle_beta   90.00
_cell.angle_gamma   90.00
#
_symmetry.space_group_name_H-M   'P 1'
#
loop_
_entity.id
_entity.type
_entity.pdbx_description
1 polymer ?
#
loop_
_entity_poly.entity_id
_entity_poly.type
_entity_poly.pdbx_seq_one_letter_code
_entity_poly.pdbx_strand_id
1 'polypeptide(L)'
;METEKQTQEPMNDSPKPQGAAEPSPAERMASAAREQAGVAANALRRGELMRDASVDPNADADDRLIALLCYVTQMVIPLVMPVLVLISESSKKRPFQRFHAVQSLALMMVFVLVGLLALVGATVVGVIPLVGWLVSVLVVLCLLPLGVLMAYFALAYYGYQAYQGKRFAIPGLTSFLKDQGWL
;
A
#
# COMPACT_ATOMS: atom_id res chain seq x y z
N MET A 1 -55.86 30.59 -40.98
CA MET A 1 -56.38 29.76 -39.88
C MET A 1 -55.43 28.59 -39.74
N GLU A 2 -54.38 28.73 -38.93
CA GLU A 2 -53.57 27.58 -38.51
C GLU A 2 -53.36 27.73 -37.01
N THR A 3 -53.93 26.80 -36.28
CA THR A 3 -54.04 26.76 -34.83
C THR A 3 -52.75 26.17 -34.27
N GLU A 4 -52.03 26.92 -33.44
CA GLU A 4 -50.90 26.42 -32.66
C GLU A 4 -51.35 25.26 -31.76
N LYS A 5 -50.80 24.07 -32.02
CA LYS A 5 -50.96 22.90 -31.16
C LYS A 5 -49.80 22.91 -30.15
N GLN A 6 -50.04 23.49 -28.97
CA GLN A 6 -49.17 23.31 -27.81
C GLN A 6 -49.08 21.80 -27.50
N THR A 7 -47.91 21.22 -27.75
CA THR A 7 -47.57 19.87 -27.32
C THR A 7 -47.12 19.97 -25.87
N GLN A 8 -48.00 19.59 -24.93
CA GLN A 8 -47.63 19.39 -23.53
C GLN A 8 -46.67 18.19 -23.45
N GLU A 9 -45.43 18.43 -23.03
CA GLU A 9 -44.51 17.36 -22.64
C GLU A 9 -45.09 16.61 -21.42
N PRO A 10 -45.09 15.27 -21.42
CA PRO A 10 -45.47 14.52 -20.23
C PRO A 10 -44.41 14.72 -19.14
N MET A 11 -44.85 15.23 -17.99
CA MET A 11 -44.08 15.38 -16.77
C MET A 11 -43.50 14.01 -16.37
N ASN A 12 -42.20 13.83 -16.56
CA ASN A 12 -41.47 12.62 -16.21
C ASN A 12 -41.38 12.51 -14.68
N ASP A 13 -42.38 11.90 -14.08
CA ASP A 13 -42.43 11.56 -12.66
C ASP A 13 -41.64 10.27 -12.42
N SER A 14 -40.34 10.31 -12.72
CA SER A 14 -39.42 9.23 -12.35
C SER A 14 -39.24 9.28 -10.82
N PRO A 15 -39.50 8.20 -10.07
CA PRO A 15 -39.25 8.16 -8.63
C PRO A 15 -37.78 8.48 -8.37
N LYS A 16 -37.49 9.59 -7.71
CA LYS A 16 -36.15 9.85 -7.17
C LYS A 16 -35.77 8.66 -6.30
N PRO A 17 -34.61 8.02 -6.49
CA PRO A 17 -34.21 6.89 -5.67
C PRO A 17 -34.18 7.34 -4.22
N GLN A 18 -35.16 6.87 -3.45
CA GLN A 18 -35.28 7.12 -2.03
C GLN A 18 -34.15 6.38 -1.33
N GLY A 19 -33.36 7.12 -0.56
CA GLY A 19 -32.57 6.60 0.54
C GLY A 19 -31.49 5.58 0.19
N ALA A 20 -30.41 6.02 -0.47
CA ALA A 20 -29.13 5.33 -0.23
C ALA A 20 -28.77 5.60 1.24
N ALA A 21 -28.96 4.61 2.11
CA ALA A 21 -28.48 4.67 3.48
C ALA A 21 -26.98 5.03 3.44
N GLU A 22 -26.55 5.97 4.29
CA GLU A 22 -25.13 6.30 4.35
C GLU A 22 -24.33 5.03 4.60
N PRO A 23 -23.30 4.75 3.77
CA PRO A 23 -22.49 3.56 3.95
C PRO A 23 -21.88 3.59 5.34
N SER A 24 -21.97 2.45 6.02
CA SER A 24 -21.39 2.28 7.34
C SER A 24 -19.89 2.61 7.31
N PRO A 25 -19.27 3.01 8.45
CA PRO A 25 -17.84 3.24 8.51
C PRO A 25 -16.99 2.09 7.94
N ALA A 26 -17.46 0.84 8.14
CA ALA A 26 -16.83 -0.35 7.60
C ALA A 26 -16.93 -0.43 6.06
N GLU A 27 -18.09 -0.12 5.49
CA GLU A 27 -18.27 -0.09 4.03
C GLU A 27 -17.44 1.01 3.36
N ARG A 28 -17.33 2.19 4.00
CA ARG A 28 -16.47 3.29 3.52
C ARG A 28 -14.99 2.91 3.53
N MET A 29 -14.52 2.25 4.59
CA MET A 29 -13.14 1.76 4.64
C MET A 29 -12.90 0.67 3.58
N ALA A 30 -13.87 -0.23 3.40
CA ALA A 30 -13.78 -1.28 2.41
C ALA A 30 -13.86 -0.76 0.97
N SER A 31 -14.60 0.32 0.69
CA SER A 31 -14.63 0.96 -0.64
C SER A 31 -13.32 1.68 -0.92
N ALA A 32 -12.77 2.43 0.05
CA ALA A 32 -11.48 3.10 -0.07
C ALA A 32 -10.34 2.10 -0.33
N ALA A 33 -10.32 0.97 0.40
CA ALA A 33 -9.33 -0.08 0.19
C ALA A 33 -9.41 -0.68 -1.24
N ARG A 34 -10.62 -0.88 -1.78
CA ARG A 34 -10.81 -1.39 -3.16
C ARG A 34 -10.33 -0.40 -4.21
N GLU A 35 -10.63 0.88 -4.02
CA GLU A 35 -10.17 1.94 -4.92
C GLU A 35 -8.65 2.01 -4.93
N GLN A 36 -8.02 2.05 -3.76
CA GLN A 36 -6.56 2.05 -3.61
C GLN A 36 -5.92 0.81 -4.25
N ALA A 37 -6.52 -0.37 -4.07
CA ALA A 37 -6.06 -1.61 -4.72
C ALA A 37 -6.18 -1.55 -6.25
N GLY A 38 -7.27 -0.98 -6.79
CA GLY A 38 -7.46 -0.80 -8.23
C GLY A 38 -6.45 0.16 -8.85
N VAL A 39 -6.17 1.28 -8.18
CA VAL A 39 -5.13 2.23 -8.58
C VAL A 39 -3.75 1.56 -8.57
N ALA A 40 -3.45 0.78 -7.52
CA ALA A 40 -2.19 0.05 -7.41
C ALA A 40 -1.99 -0.97 -8.54
N ALA A 41 -3.03 -1.75 -8.84
CA ALA A 41 -3.00 -2.75 -9.91
C ALA A 41 -2.82 -2.10 -11.29
N ASN A 42 -3.46 -0.94 -11.54
CA ASN A 42 -3.34 -0.22 -12.80
C ASN A 42 -1.95 0.43 -12.98
N ALA A 43 -1.36 0.95 -11.90
CA ALA A 43 0.02 1.48 -11.92
C ALA A 43 1.04 0.37 -12.22
N LEU A 44 0.89 -0.80 -11.59
CA LEU A 44 1.73 -1.97 -11.86
C LEU A 44 1.57 -2.44 -13.31
N ARG A 45 0.32 -2.55 -13.81
CA ARG A 45 0.03 -2.97 -15.19
C ARG A 45 0.67 -2.06 -16.23
N ARG A 46 0.74 -0.76 -15.98
CA ARG A 46 1.32 0.23 -16.89
C ARG A 46 2.83 0.42 -16.70
N GLY A 47 3.44 -0.25 -15.74
CA GLY A 47 4.86 -0.07 -15.42
C GLY A 47 5.18 1.32 -14.84
N GLU A 48 4.18 2.04 -14.33
CA GLU A 48 4.32 3.43 -13.88
C GLU A 48 4.69 3.56 -12.40
N LEU A 49 5.19 2.48 -11.78
CA LEU A 49 5.41 2.40 -10.33
C LEU A 49 6.33 3.51 -9.78
N MET A 50 7.27 3.99 -10.60
CA MET A 50 8.22 5.06 -10.28
C MET A 50 8.03 6.30 -11.15
N ARG A 51 6.91 6.41 -11.89
CA ARG A 51 6.66 7.53 -12.81
C ARG A 51 6.67 8.88 -12.08
N ASP A 52 6.19 8.89 -10.84
CA ASP A 52 6.12 10.08 -10.00
C ASP A 52 7.29 10.18 -9.01
N ALA A 53 8.36 9.38 -9.21
CA ALA A 53 9.53 9.45 -8.35
C ALA A 53 10.32 10.74 -8.63
N SER A 54 10.36 11.64 -7.65
CA SER A 54 11.07 12.92 -7.74
C SER A 54 12.28 12.93 -6.82
N VAL A 55 13.43 13.42 -7.32
CA VAL A 55 14.59 13.68 -6.47
C VAL A 55 14.28 14.86 -5.55
N ASP A 56 14.47 14.70 -4.24
CA ASP A 56 14.34 15.78 -3.28
C ASP A 56 15.63 16.62 -3.27
N PRO A 57 15.60 17.89 -3.73
CA PRO A 57 16.79 18.73 -3.79
C PRO A 57 17.36 19.09 -2.41
N ASN A 58 16.57 18.91 -1.34
CA ASN A 58 16.98 19.23 0.02
C ASN A 58 17.54 18.02 0.78
N ALA A 59 17.56 16.84 0.17
CA ALA A 59 18.12 15.64 0.80
C ALA A 59 19.63 15.59 0.62
N ASP A 60 20.36 15.70 1.73
CA ASP A 60 21.82 15.54 1.74
C ASP A 60 22.26 14.05 1.72
N ALA A 61 23.57 13.81 1.73
CA ALA A 61 24.12 12.45 1.67
C ALA A 61 23.74 11.60 2.90
N ASP A 62 23.65 12.22 4.08
CA ASP A 62 23.30 11.54 5.32
C ASP A 62 21.81 11.17 5.33
N ASP A 63 20.95 12.09 4.86
CA ASP A 63 19.52 11.87 4.68
C ASP A 63 19.26 10.66 3.76
N ARG A 64 19.99 10.58 2.64
CA ARG A 64 19.91 9.48 1.66
C ARG A 64 20.39 8.15 2.23
N LEU A 65 21.48 8.16 3.00
CA LEU A 65 21.99 6.97 3.66
C LEU A 65 21.03 6.46 4.73
N ILE A 66 20.50 7.34 5.57
CA ILE A 66 19.52 6.97 6.61
C ILE A 66 18.24 6.42 5.96
N ALA A 67 17.77 7.02 4.87
CA ALA A 67 16.61 6.52 4.15
C ALA A 67 16.85 5.11 3.57
N LEU A 68 18.01 4.83 2.98
CA LEU A 68 18.41 3.49 2.56
C LEU A 68 18.38 2.50 3.72
N LEU A 69 18.98 2.88 4.86
CA LEU A 69 19.05 2.03 6.05
C LEU A 69 17.65 1.70 6.58
N CYS A 70 16.70 2.63 6.53
CA CYS A 70 15.31 2.37 6.92
C CYS A 70 14.68 1.18 6.17
N TYR A 71 15.15 0.86 4.96
CA TYR A 71 14.73 -0.31 4.19
C TYR A 71 15.63 -1.51 4.41
N VAL A 72 16.95 -1.35 4.30
CA VAL A 72 17.89 -2.49 4.31
C VAL A 72 17.99 -3.16 5.68
N THR A 73 17.95 -2.37 6.78
CA THR A 73 18.03 -2.97 8.12
C THR A 73 16.84 -3.88 8.41
N GLN A 74 15.69 -3.69 7.71
CA GLN A 74 14.51 -4.54 7.86
C GLN A 74 14.79 -6.02 7.54
N MET A 75 15.82 -6.32 6.75
CA MET A 75 16.18 -7.69 6.38
C MET A 75 16.89 -8.46 7.51
N VAL A 76 17.67 -7.75 8.33
CA VAL A 76 18.52 -8.35 9.36
C VAL A 76 17.92 -8.13 10.74
N ILE A 77 17.54 -6.89 11.04
CA ILE A 77 16.96 -6.48 12.32
C ILE A 77 15.74 -5.58 12.02
N PRO A 78 14.56 -6.20 11.81
CA PRO A 78 13.32 -5.48 11.54
C PRO A 78 13.06 -4.33 12.50
N LEU A 79 12.41 -3.29 11.99
CA LEU A 79 11.88 -2.13 12.73
C LEU A 79 12.92 -1.17 13.32
N VAL A 80 14.15 -1.59 13.60
CA VAL A 80 15.13 -0.78 14.36
C VAL A 80 15.38 0.59 13.74
N MET A 81 15.93 0.66 12.54
CA MET A 81 16.29 1.95 11.94
C MET A 81 15.09 2.89 11.74
N PRO A 82 13.96 2.48 11.12
CA PRO A 82 12.85 3.40 10.93
C PRO A 82 12.22 3.84 12.25
N VAL A 83 12.15 2.98 13.27
CA VAL A 83 11.66 3.38 14.60
C VAL A 83 12.62 4.38 15.25
N LEU A 84 13.94 4.16 15.17
CA LEU A 84 14.92 5.11 15.68
C LEU A 84 14.78 6.49 15.02
N VAL A 85 14.57 6.53 13.70
CA VAL A 85 14.31 7.80 12.99
C VAL A 85 13.01 8.43 13.47
N LEU A 86 11.92 7.67 13.59
CA LEU A 86 10.63 8.23 13.98
C LEU A 86 10.58 8.73 15.43
N ILE A 87 11.36 8.12 16.32
CA ILE A 87 11.49 8.57 17.72
C ILE A 87 12.49 9.73 17.84
N SER A 88 13.47 9.83 16.92
CA SER A 88 14.48 10.89 17.01
C SER A 88 13.86 12.27 16.79
N GLU A 89 14.22 13.21 17.66
CA GLU A 89 13.82 14.62 17.53
C GLU A 89 14.40 15.27 16.27
N SER A 90 15.53 14.75 15.76
CA SER A 90 16.17 15.24 14.53
C SER A 90 15.34 14.96 13.29
N SER A 91 14.54 13.89 13.26
CA SER A 91 13.68 13.57 12.11
C SER A 91 12.60 14.61 11.84
N LYS A 92 12.14 15.33 12.87
CA LYS A 92 11.18 16.44 12.73
C LYS A 92 11.74 17.58 11.85
N LYS A 93 13.06 17.70 11.79
CA LYS A 93 13.78 18.70 10.97
C LYS A 93 14.24 18.12 9.62
N ARG A 94 14.06 16.81 9.40
CA ARG A 94 14.55 16.07 8.22
C ARG A 94 13.39 15.32 7.55
N PRO A 95 12.54 16.02 6.78
CA PRO A 95 11.32 15.45 6.21
C PRO A 95 11.60 14.28 5.25
N PHE A 96 12.77 14.25 4.59
CA PHE A 96 13.17 13.13 3.74
C PHE A 96 13.38 11.83 4.53
N GLN A 97 14.09 11.90 5.66
CA GLN A 97 14.30 10.75 6.54
C GLN A 97 12.97 10.25 7.11
N ARG A 98 12.14 11.16 7.62
CA ARG A 98 10.83 10.81 8.19
C ARG A 98 9.93 10.14 7.15
N PHE A 99 9.87 10.66 5.93
CA PHE A 99 9.08 10.08 4.84
C PHE A 99 9.43 8.60 4.61
N HIS A 100 10.72 8.29 4.41
CA HIS A 100 11.15 6.92 4.14
C HIS A 100 11.10 6.02 5.38
N ALA A 101 11.24 6.56 6.59
CA ALA A 101 11.07 5.80 7.83
C ALA A 101 9.62 5.36 8.03
N VAL A 102 8.63 6.25 7.84
CA VAL A 102 7.20 5.88 7.88
C VAL A 102 6.89 4.86 6.78
N GLN A 103 7.33 5.15 5.55
CA GLN A 103 7.03 4.32 4.39
C GLN A 103 7.61 2.90 4.53
N SER A 104 8.86 2.75 4.95
CA SER A 104 9.49 1.44 5.11
C SER A 104 8.92 0.66 6.30
N LEU A 105 8.56 1.34 7.39
CA LEU A 105 7.91 0.72 8.54
C LEU A 105 6.54 0.17 8.15
N ALA A 106 5.72 0.97 7.48
CA ALA A 106 4.41 0.55 7.01
C ALA A 106 4.51 -0.61 5.99
N LEU A 107 5.50 -0.58 5.10
CA LEU A 107 5.75 -1.67 4.16
C LEU A 107 6.08 -2.98 4.89
N MET A 108 6.93 -2.92 5.92
CA MET A 108 7.24 -4.10 6.74
C MET A 108 5.97 -4.64 7.43
N MET A 109 5.11 -3.76 7.96
CA MET A 109 3.85 -4.18 8.57
C MET A 109 2.94 -4.91 7.58
N VAL A 110 2.88 -4.46 6.32
CA VAL A 110 2.13 -5.15 5.26
C VAL A 110 2.72 -6.53 4.99
N PHE A 111 4.04 -6.66 4.86
CA PHE A 111 4.68 -7.97 4.64
C PHE A 111 4.46 -8.93 5.80
N VAL A 112 4.58 -8.47 7.05
CA VAL A 112 4.30 -9.27 8.24
C VAL A 112 2.84 -9.73 8.25
N LEU A 113 1.90 -8.82 7.97
CA LEU A 113 0.47 -9.14 7.92
C LEU A 113 0.16 -10.20 6.86
N VAL A 114 0.68 -10.02 5.64
CA VAL A 114 0.48 -10.99 4.54
C VAL A 114 1.12 -12.34 4.89
N GLY A 115 2.32 -12.35 5.46
CA GLY A 115 2.99 -13.57 5.90
C GLY A 115 2.22 -14.31 7.00
N LEU A 116 1.68 -13.58 7.97
CA LEU A 116 0.87 -14.15 9.04
C LEU A 116 -0.44 -14.74 8.51
N LEU A 117 -1.13 -14.03 7.60
CA LEU A 117 -2.35 -14.51 6.96
C LEU A 117 -2.09 -15.77 6.13
N ALA A 118 -0.98 -15.81 5.39
CA ALA A 118 -0.57 -16.99 4.63
C ALA A 118 -0.28 -18.19 5.54
N LEU A 119 0.38 -17.97 6.68
CA LEU A 119 0.67 -19.02 7.66
C LEU A 119 -0.62 -19.55 8.30
N VAL A 120 -1.52 -18.68 8.73
CA VAL A 120 -2.83 -19.07 9.27
C VAL A 120 -3.67 -19.82 8.23
N GLY A 121 -3.67 -19.35 6.98
CA GLY A 121 -4.34 -20.06 5.89
C GLY A 121 -3.77 -21.46 5.68
N ALA A 122 -2.44 -21.61 5.70
CA ALA A 122 -1.78 -22.90 5.57
C ALA A 122 -2.09 -23.84 6.74
N THR A 123 -2.17 -23.35 7.99
CA THR A 123 -2.53 -24.21 9.12
C THR A 123 -3.98 -24.67 9.08
N VAL A 124 -4.91 -23.79 8.68
CA VAL A 124 -6.33 -24.13 8.52
C VAL A 124 -6.54 -25.17 7.42
N VAL A 125 -5.94 -24.97 6.25
CA VAL A 125 -6.02 -25.93 5.13
C VAL A 125 -5.36 -27.26 5.52
N GLY A 126 -4.30 -27.22 6.32
CA GLY A 126 -3.53 -28.38 6.74
C GLY A 126 -4.28 -29.35 7.65
N VAL A 127 -5.44 -28.97 8.21
CA VAL A 127 -6.29 -29.86 9.01
C VAL A 127 -6.89 -30.98 8.15
N ILE A 128 -7.08 -30.74 6.85
CA ILE A 128 -7.64 -31.73 5.93
C ILE A 128 -6.56 -32.79 5.62
N PRO A 129 -6.76 -34.08 5.96
CA PRO A 129 -5.77 -35.12 5.71
C PRO A 129 -5.45 -35.26 4.21
N LEU A 130 -4.22 -35.66 3.91
CA LEU A 130 -3.67 -35.88 2.56
C LEU A 130 -3.61 -34.62 1.68
N VAL A 131 -4.76 -34.08 1.25
CA VAL A 131 -4.83 -32.96 0.31
C VAL A 131 -4.42 -31.66 0.99
N GLY A 132 -5.00 -31.38 2.16
CA GLY A 132 -4.69 -30.17 2.92
C GLY A 132 -3.22 -30.14 3.34
N TRP A 133 -2.73 -31.25 3.86
CA TRP A 133 -1.31 -31.40 4.21
C TRP A 133 -0.37 -31.13 3.03
N LEU A 134 -0.63 -31.72 1.86
CA LEU A 134 0.20 -31.52 0.66
C LEU A 134 0.23 -30.04 0.24
N VAL A 135 -0.93 -29.37 0.23
CA VAL A 135 -1.03 -27.95 -0.10
C VAL A 135 -0.29 -27.09 0.93
N SER A 136 -0.46 -27.35 2.21
CA SER A 136 0.21 -26.60 3.27
C SER A 136 1.72 -26.77 3.23
N VAL A 137 2.23 -27.98 2.95
CA VAL A 137 3.66 -28.23 2.74
C VAL A 137 4.18 -27.43 1.55
N LEU A 138 3.47 -27.42 0.42
CA LEU A 138 3.85 -26.63 -0.75
C LEU A 138 3.90 -25.13 -0.44
N VAL A 139 2.90 -24.61 0.27
CA VAL A 139 2.83 -23.20 0.66
C VAL A 139 4.01 -22.85 1.56
N VAL A 140 4.28 -23.65 2.59
CA VAL A 140 5.29 -23.35 3.60
C VAL A 140 6.72 -23.56 3.07
N LEU A 141 6.96 -24.58 2.25
CA LEU A 141 8.31 -24.89 1.76
C LEU A 141 8.67 -24.20 0.45
N CYS A 142 7.69 -23.82 -0.37
CA CYS A 142 7.96 -23.18 -1.66
C CYS A 142 7.46 -21.73 -1.69
N LEU A 143 6.17 -21.49 -1.43
CA LEU A 143 5.58 -20.17 -1.65
C LEU A 143 6.02 -19.13 -0.60
N LEU A 144 6.10 -19.51 0.68
CA LEU A 144 6.53 -18.60 1.74
C LEU A 144 8.00 -18.16 1.58
N PRO A 145 8.99 -19.05 1.36
CA PRO A 145 10.37 -18.65 1.10
C PRO A 145 10.50 -17.76 -0.15
N LEU A 146 9.76 -18.07 -1.22
CA LEU A 146 9.71 -17.23 -2.41
C LEU A 146 9.10 -15.85 -2.11
N GLY A 147 8.04 -15.80 -1.31
CA GLY A 147 7.41 -14.55 -0.87
C GLY A 147 8.35 -13.69 -0.03
N VAL A 148 9.09 -14.29 0.90
CA VAL A 148 10.12 -13.59 1.70
C VAL A 148 11.24 -13.06 0.81
N LEU A 149 11.71 -13.88 -0.14
CA LEU A 149 12.73 -13.45 -1.10
C LEU A 149 12.25 -12.26 -1.93
N MET A 150 11.00 -12.29 -2.42
CA MET A 150 10.38 -11.16 -3.13
C MET A 150 10.27 -9.92 -2.24
N ALA A 151 9.92 -10.06 -0.96
CA ALA A 151 9.88 -8.95 -0.01
C ALA A 151 11.28 -8.33 0.19
N TYR A 152 12.32 -9.16 0.28
CA TYR A 152 13.69 -8.68 0.37
C TYR A 152 14.14 -7.95 -0.90
N PHE A 153 13.83 -8.48 -2.09
CA PHE A 153 14.09 -7.76 -3.34
C PHE A 153 13.37 -6.41 -3.39
N ALA A 154 12.11 -6.36 -2.94
CA ALA A 154 11.36 -5.10 -2.87
C ALA A 154 12.01 -4.09 -1.90
N LEU A 155 12.40 -4.53 -0.69
CA LEU A 155 13.10 -3.69 0.28
C LEU A 155 14.44 -3.17 -0.26
N ALA A 156 15.24 -4.02 -0.91
CA ALA A 156 16.49 -3.60 -1.54
C ALA A 156 16.25 -2.57 -2.66
N TYR A 157 15.25 -2.82 -3.51
CA TYR A 157 14.92 -1.93 -4.61
C TYR A 157 14.45 -0.55 -4.11
N TYR A 158 13.53 -0.51 -3.15
CA TYR A 158 13.05 0.75 -2.57
C TYR A 158 14.14 1.46 -1.77
N GLY A 159 14.98 0.72 -1.04
CA GLY A 159 16.16 1.26 -0.37
C GLY A 159 17.13 1.91 -1.36
N TYR A 160 17.42 1.25 -2.48
CA TYR A 160 18.26 1.82 -3.54
C TYR A 160 17.67 3.11 -4.12
N GLN A 161 16.37 3.15 -4.37
CA GLN A 161 15.70 4.35 -4.86
C GLN A 161 15.74 5.50 -3.85
N ALA A 162 15.57 5.19 -2.56
CA ALA A 162 15.72 6.16 -1.47
C ALA A 162 17.18 6.66 -1.37
N TYR A 163 18.16 5.77 -1.56
CA TYR A 163 19.57 6.15 -1.65
C TYR A 163 19.86 7.09 -2.82
N GLN A 164 19.09 7.04 -3.91
CA GLN A 164 19.20 8.02 -5.00
C GLN A 164 18.56 9.39 -4.68
N GLY A 165 18.06 9.59 -3.46
CA GLY A 165 17.41 10.84 -3.04
C GLY A 165 15.98 10.98 -3.58
N LYS A 166 15.38 9.90 -4.08
CA LYS A 166 14.04 9.94 -4.68
C LYS A 166 12.96 9.72 -3.64
N ARG A 167 11.98 10.62 -3.57
CA ARG A 167 10.67 10.32 -3.00
C ARG A 167 9.82 9.61 -4.05
N PHE A 168 9.25 8.48 -3.70
CA PHE A 168 8.41 7.69 -4.61
C PHE A 168 7.18 7.16 -3.88
N ALA A 169 6.14 6.85 -4.63
CA ALA A 169 4.93 6.24 -4.12
C ALA A 169 4.98 4.72 -4.34
N ILE A 170 4.81 3.96 -3.27
CA ILE A 170 4.46 2.55 -3.34
C ILE A 170 2.94 2.50 -3.55
N PRO A 171 2.46 1.96 -4.70
CA PRO A 171 1.04 2.00 -5.00
C PRO A 171 0.19 1.30 -3.93
N GLY A 172 -0.94 1.89 -3.58
CA GLY A 172 -1.82 1.44 -2.49
C GLY A 172 -1.31 1.87 -1.11
N LEU A 173 -0.04 1.61 -0.80
CA LEU A 173 0.53 1.90 0.53
C LEU A 173 0.77 3.39 0.75
N THR A 174 1.46 4.07 -0.16
CA THR A 174 1.85 5.47 0.04
C THR A 174 0.67 6.43 -0.08
N SER A 175 -0.31 6.12 -0.92
CA SER A 175 -1.59 6.84 -0.95
C SER A 175 -2.31 6.71 0.38
N PHE A 176 -2.43 5.49 0.93
CA PHE A 176 -3.03 5.27 2.25
C PHE A 176 -2.33 6.09 3.34
N LEU A 177 -1.00 6.07 3.38
CA LEU A 177 -0.25 6.84 4.39
C LEU A 177 -0.45 8.35 4.26
N LYS A 178 -0.56 8.88 3.04
CA LYS A 178 -0.90 10.30 2.79
C LYS A 178 -2.31 10.63 3.26
N ASP A 179 -3.29 9.78 2.95
CA ASP A 179 -4.69 9.96 3.34
C ASP A 179 -4.86 9.97 4.86
N GLN A 180 -4.03 9.21 5.59
CA GLN A 180 -3.99 9.20 7.06
C GLN A 180 -3.17 10.35 7.67
N GLY A 181 -2.53 11.20 6.86
CA GLY A 181 -1.69 12.30 7.32
C GLY A 181 -0.37 11.86 7.98
N TRP A 182 0.13 10.66 7.67
CA TRP A 182 1.37 10.14 8.25
C TRP A 182 2.63 10.60 7.51
N LEU A 183 2.49 11.03 6.24
CA LEU A 183 3.56 11.50 5.37
C LEU A 183 3.53 13.01 5.13
#